data_AF-A0A6B9G853-F1
#
_entry.id   AF-A0A6B9G853-F1
#
_cell.length_a   1.000
_cell.length_b   1.000
_cell.length_c   1.000
_cell.angle_alpha   90.00
_cell.angle_beta   90.00
_cell.angle_gamma   90.00
#
_symmetry.space_group_name_H-M   'P 1'
#
loop_
_entity.id
_entity.type
_entity.pdbx_description
1 polymer ?
#
loop_
_entity_poly.entity_id
_entity_poly.type
_entity_poly.pdbx_seq_one_letter_code
_entity_poly.pdbx_strand_id
1 'polypeptide(L)'
;MSTSFTGPDAENAPFEHPWQAQVFSLIVSLHQAGKFSWEEWVDVFSREIKAHPMQEHESVNDAYYRQWVAATEHMLLSLQLTGQADIARRTDEWRQAYLNTPHGMPVTLSSAVCPPAHDHHHPVLRVPVAVSPAVARANP
;
A
#
# COMPACT_ATOMS: atom_id res chain seq x y z
N MET A 1 -10.20 -28.50 -14.20
CA MET A 1 -8.95 -27.95 -14.77
C MET A 1 -9.03 -26.44 -14.64
N SER A 2 -8.44 -25.88 -13.58
CA SER A 2 -8.48 -24.44 -13.31
C SER A 2 -7.42 -23.75 -14.16
N THR A 3 -7.84 -22.85 -15.03
CA THR A 3 -6.96 -21.99 -15.82
C THR A 3 -6.47 -20.84 -14.94
N SER A 4 -5.20 -20.91 -14.53
CA SER A 4 -4.47 -19.78 -13.94
C SER A 4 -4.40 -18.65 -14.97
N PHE A 5 -4.94 -17.48 -14.62
CA PHE A 5 -4.72 -16.25 -15.38
C PHE A 5 -3.34 -15.71 -15.00
N THR A 6 -2.29 -16.17 -15.69
CA THR A 6 -1.00 -15.47 -15.71
C THR A 6 -1.08 -14.48 -16.86
N GLY A 7 -1.31 -13.21 -16.53
CA GLY A 7 -1.20 -12.12 -17.51
C GLY A 7 0.23 -12.05 -18.07
N PRO A 8 0.42 -11.55 -19.30
CA PRO A 8 1.75 -11.45 -19.90
C PRO A 8 2.66 -10.59 -19.00
N ASP A 9 3.84 -11.14 -18.71
CA ASP A 9 4.98 -10.52 -18.03
C ASP A 9 4.98 -10.41 -16.49
N ALA A 10 4.31 -11.31 -15.77
CA ALA A 10 4.49 -11.41 -14.30
C ALA A 10 5.96 -11.62 -13.89
N GLU A 11 6.76 -12.27 -14.74
CA GLU A 11 8.18 -12.55 -14.50
C GLU A 11 9.10 -11.33 -14.71
N ASN A 12 8.58 -10.25 -15.32
CA ASN A 12 9.30 -8.99 -15.55
C ASN A 12 8.62 -7.78 -14.88
N ALA A 13 7.68 -8.00 -13.96
CA ALA A 13 7.04 -6.91 -13.25
C ALA A 13 8.08 -6.17 -12.39
N PRO A 14 8.18 -4.83 -12.46
CA PRO A 14 9.16 -4.07 -11.68
C PRO A 14 8.86 -4.07 -10.17
N PHE A 15 7.70 -4.56 -9.77
CA PHE A 15 7.23 -4.68 -8.39
C PHE A 15 6.63 -6.08 -8.17
N GLU A 16 7.02 -6.76 -7.11
CA GLU A 16 6.48 -8.08 -6.73
C GLU A 16 5.11 -7.97 -6.08
N HIS A 17 4.83 -6.82 -5.45
CA HIS A 17 3.54 -6.56 -4.81
C HIS A 17 3.00 -5.17 -5.18
N PRO A 18 1.66 -5.02 -5.36
CA PRO A 18 1.06 -3.73 -5.70
C PRO A 18 1.38 -2.59 -4.73
N TRP A 19 1.55 -2.91 -3.43
CA TRP A 19 1.86 -1.91 -2.41
C TRP A 19 3.26 -1.30 -2.58
N GLN A 20 4.21 -2.01 -3.20
CA GLN A 20 5.56 -1.52 -3.44
C GLN A 20 5.55 -0.30 -4.38
N ALA A 21 4.75 -0.40 -5.46
CA ALA A 21 4.52 0.72 -6.38
C ALA A 21 3.84 1.91 -5.68
N GLN A 22 2.95 1.66 -4.73
CA GLN A 22 2.26 2.71 -3.98
C GLN A 22 3.24 3.50 -3.11
N VAL A 23 4.08 2.83 -2.32
CA VAL A 23 5.09 3.47 -1.47
C VAL A 23 6.09 4.28 -2.31
N PHE A 24 6.58 3.70 -3.42
CA PHE A 24 7.43 4.40 -4.37
C PHE A 24 6.76 5.67 -4.92
N SER A 25 5.49 5.56 -5.34
CA SER A 25 4.75 6.69 -5.90
C SER A 25 4.55 7.83 -4.90
N LEU A 26 4.42 7.54 -3.60
CA LEU A 26 4.30 8.56 -2.55
C LEU A 26 5.57 9.40 -2.45
N ILE A 27 6.73 8.76 -2.39
CA ILE A 27 8.03 9.44 -2.34
C ILE A 27 8.25 10.29 -3.60
N VAL A 28 7.99 9.74 -4.78
CA VAL A 28 8.10 10.49 -6.05
C VAL A 28 7.15 11.69 -6.06
N SER A 29 5.91 11.53 -5.62
CA SER A 29 4.91 12.60 -5.60
C SER A 29 5.29 13.72 -4.63
N LEU A 30 5.81 13.37 -3.44
CA LEU A 30 6.27 14.33 -2.45
C LEU A 30 7.48 15.14 -2.93
N HIS A 31 8.43 14.47 -3.59
CA HIS A 31 9.57 15.14 -4.22
C HIS A 31 9.09 16.08 -5.34
N GLN A 32 8.21 15.63 -6.23
CA GLN A 32 7.64 16.47 -7.28
C GLN A 32 6.86 17.67 -6.73
N ALA A 33 6.24 17.52 -5.56
CA ALA A 33 5.58 18.61 -4.84
C ALA A 33 6.56 19.51 -4.06
N GLY A 34 7.87 19.31 -4.19
CA GLY A 34 8.91 20.11 -3.55
C GLY A 34 8.96 19.97 -2.03
N LYS A 35 8.49 18.85 -1.47
CA LYS A 35 8.48 18.64 -0.01
C LYS A 35 9.85 18.30 0.56
N PHE A 36 10.71 17.69 -0.25
CA PHE A 36 12.10 17.36 0.08
C PHE A 36 12.92 17.24 -1.22
N SER A 37 14.24 17.21 -1.09
CA SER A 37 15.22 16.95 -2.16
C SER A 37 15.68 15.49 -2.19
N TRP A 38 16.07 14.98 -3.36
CA TRP A 38 16.58 13.61 -3.45
C TRP A 38 17.77 13.31 -2.53
N GLU A 39 18.62 14.30 -2.23
CA GLU A 39 19.72 14.17 -1.27
C GLU A 39 19.20 13.85 0.13
N GLU A 40 18.19 14.57 0.62
CA GLU A 40 17.55 14.30 1.91
C GLU A 40 16.92 12.91 1.95
N TRP A 41 16.33 12.45 0.84
CA TRP A 41 15.80 11.08 0.75
C TRP A 41 16.90 10.03 0.83
N VAL A 42 18.00 10.20 0.09
CA VAL A 42 19.14 9.28 0.13
C VAL A 42 19.72 9.20 1.54
N ASP A 43 19.80 10.33 2.26
CA ASP A 43 20.27 10.36 3.65
C ASP A 43 19.35 9.61 4.60
N VAL A 44 18.02 9.77 4.49
CA VAL A 44 17.05 9.00 5.29
C VAL A 44 17.12 7.51 4.95
N PHE A 45 17.05 7.16 3.68
CA PHE A 45 16.99 5.77 3.24
C PHE A 45 18.29 5.00 3.51
N SER A 46 19.45 5.62 3.28
CA SER A 46 20.74 4.97 3.57
C SER A 46 20.99 4.75 5.05
N ARG A 47 20.49 5.64 5.93
CA ARG A 47 20.51 5.42 7.38
C ARG A 47 19.63 4.24 7.78
N GLU A 48 18.43 4.14 7.18
CA GLU A 48 17.51 3.02 7.42
C GLU A 48 18.13 1.67 7.03
N ILE A 49 18.72 1.59 5.82
CA ILE A 49 19.41 0.37 5.36
C ILE A 49 20.53 -0.05 6.34
N LYS A 50 21.31 0.91 6.83
CA LYS A 50 22.41 0.65 7.78
C LYS A 50 21.91 0.20 9.15
N ALA A 51 20.84 0.80 9.65
CA ALA A 51 20.28 0.49 10.96
C ALA A 51 19.53 -0.85 10.97
N HIS A 52 18.90 -1.20 9.85
CA HIS A 52 18.00 -2.36 9.74
C HIS A 52 18.35 -3.25 8.54
N PRO A 53 19.52 -3.91 8.54
CA PRO A 53 19.97 -4.78 7.44
C PRO A 53 19.02 -5.98 7.22
N MET A 54 19.23 -6.70 6.12
CA MET A 54 18.50 -7.91 5.77
C MET A 54 18.66 -9.00 6.85
N GLN A 55 17.56 -9.68 7.17
CA GLN A 55 17.55 -10.79 8.13
C GLN A 55 17.82 -12.14 7.45
N GLU A 56 18.27 -13.16 8.19
CA GLU A 56 18.66 -14.47 7.64
C GLU A 56 17.55 -15.21 6.87
N HIS A 57 16.29 -14.92 7.17
CA HIS A 57 15.10 -15.57 6.59
C HIS A 57 14.30 -14.63 5.67
N GLU A 58 14.86 -13.47 5.35
CA GLU A 58 14.22 -12.43 4.54
C GLU A 58 14.83 -12.43 3.13
N SER A 59 13.99 -12.29 2.10
CA SER A 59 14.51 -12.11 0.74
C SER A 59 15.14 -10.71 0.59
N VAL A 60 15.99 -10.53 -0.42
CA VAL A 60 16.56 -9.21 -0.73
C VAL A 60 15.45 -8.20 -1.02
N ASN A 61 14.39 -8.61 -1.72
CA ASN A 61 13.28 -7.73 -2.07
C ASN A 61 12.43 -7.34 -0.84
N ASP A 62 12.16 -8.31 0.05
CA ASP A 62 11.43 -8.06 1.30
C ASP A 62 12.20 -7.07 2.18
N ALA A 63 13.51 -7.28 2.35
CA ALA A 63 14.36 -6.37 3.11
C ALA A 63 14.37 -4.97 2.52
N TYR A 64 14.55 -4.87 1.20
CA TYR A 64 14.59 -3.60 0.48
C TYR A 64 13.30 -2.82 0.64
N TYR A 65 12.14 -3.46 0.44
CA TYR A 65 10.87 -2.75 0.54
C TYR A 65 10.39 -2.52 1.98
N ARG A 66 10.79 -3.36 2.95
CA ARG A 66 10.63 -3.05 4.38
C ARG A 66 11.37 -1.76 4.74
N GLN A 67 12.62 -1.63 4.30
CA GLN A 67 13.43 -0.43 4.51
C GLN A 67 12.83 0.79 3.79
N TRP A 68 12.27 0.63 2.59
CA TRP A 68 11.55 1.71 1.90
C TRP A 68 10.34 2.22 2.69
N VAL A 69 9.55 1.32 3.25
CA VAL A 69 8.37 1.69 4.06
C VAL A 69 8.82 2.46 5.30
N ALA A 70 9.79 1.93 6.06
CA ALA A 70 10.30 2.59 7.26
C ALA A 70 10.90 3.97 6.95
N ALA A 71 11.73 4.08 5.90
CA ALA A 71 12.28 5.36 5.46
C ALA A 71 11.19 6.35 5.01
N THR A 72 10.12 5.85 4.37
CA THR A 72 8.96 6.68 3.99
C THR A 72 8.24 7.23 5.22
N GLU A 73 8.00 6.39 6.24
CA GLU A 73 7.41 6.85 7.50
C GLU A 73 8.30 7.90 8.18
N HIS A 74 9.61 7.66 8.25
CA HIS A 74 10.57 8.64 8.78
C HIS A 74 10.55 9.97 8.02
N MET A 75 10.45 9.93 6.69
CA MET A 75 10.34 11.13 5.86
C MET A 75 9.02 11.87 6.11
N LEU A 76 7.90 11.17 6.21
CA LEU A 76 6.60 11.79 6.48
C LEU A 76 6.55 12.47 7.86
N LEU A 77 7.20 11.85 8.86
CA LEU A 77 7.33 12.40 10.20
C LEU A 77 8.25 13.64 10.24
N SER A 78 9.41 13.59 9.56
CA SER A 78 10.34 14.72 9.51
C SER A 78 9.72 15.94 8.83
N LEU A 79 8.88 15.71 7.82
CA LEU A 79 8.12 16.73 7.10
C LEU A 79 6.84 17.17 7.83
N GLN A 80 6.53 16.58 8.99
CA GLN A 80 5.33 16.88 9.80
C GLN A 80 4.01 16.71 9.02
N LEU A 81 3.99 15.83 8.02
CA LEU A 81 2.80 15.54 7.21
C LEU A 81 1.85 14.55 7.91
N THR A 82 2.37 13.79 8.88
CA THR A 82 1.63 12.86 9.73
C THR A 82 2.36 12.73 11.06
N GLY A 83 1.69 12.16 12.07
CA GLY A 83 2.29 11.78 13.34
C GLY A 83 2.36 10.26 13.52
N GLN A 84 3.23 9.80 14.42
CA GLN A 84 3.33 8.37 14.75
C GLN A 84 1.99 7.80 15.24
N ALA A 85 1.24 8.59 16.02
CA ALA A 85 -0.08 8.22 16.50
C ALA A 85 -1.10 8.08 15.35
N ASP A 86 -1.01 8.92 14.31
CA ASP A 86 -1.89 8.83 13.16
C ASP A 86 -1.60 7.61 12.28
N ILE A 87 -0.32 7.29 12.08
CA ILE A 87 0.10 6.05 11.40
C ILE A 87 -0.43 4.85 12.17
N ALA A 88 -0.17 4.78 13.49
CA ALA A 88 -0.62 3.68 14.33
C ALA A 88 -2.14 3.52 14.32
N ARG A 89 -2.87 4.64 14.44
CA ARG A 89 -4.34 4.66 14.37
C ARG A 89 -4.82 4.16 13.02
N ARG A 90 -4.26 4.64 11.90
CA ARG A 90 -4.68 4.22 10.56
C ARG A 90 -4.39 2.74 10.31
N THR A 91 -3.26 2.24 10.78
CA THR A 91 -2.92 0.82 10.70
C THR A 91 -3.92 -0.04 11.49
N ASP A 92 -4.30 0.41 12.69
CA ASP A 92 -5.31 -0.32 13.46
C ASP A 92 -6.69 -0.25 12.83
N GLU A 93 -7.12 0.91 12.30
CA GLU A 93 -8.38 1.03 11.56
C GLU A 93 -8.43 0.05 10.37
N TRP A 94 -7.35 -0.09 9.59
CA TRP A 94 -7.31 -1.09 8.52
C TRP A 94 -7.34 -2.52 9.02
N ARG A 95 -6.69 -2.82 10.15
CA ARG A 95 -6.79 -4.13 10.82
C ARG A 95 -8.22 -4.43 11.24
N GLN A 96 -8.90 -3.48 11.91
CA GLN A 96 -10.29 -3.64 12.32
C GLN A 96 -11.20 -3.80 11.10
N ALA A 97 -10.99 -3.00 10.05
CA ALA A 97 -11.72 -3.14 8.80
C ALA A 97 -11.60 -4.55 8.20
N TYR A 98 -10.40 -5.13 8.20
CA TYR A 98 -10.17 -6.50 7.75
C TYR A 98 -10.93 -7.52 8.60
N LEU A 99 -10.80 -7.44 9.93
CA LEU A 99 -11.46 -8.35 10.87
C LEU A 99 -13.00 -8.28 10.80
N ASN A 100 -13.53 -7.07 10.56
CA ASN A 100 -14.96 -6.81 10.47
C ASN A 100 -15.56 -7.12 9.09
N THR A 101 -14.73 -7.35 8.07
CA THR A 101 -15.24 -7.62 6.72
C THR A 101 -15.60 -9.10 6.59
N PRO A 102 -16.87 -9.46 6.33
CA PRO A 102 -17.24 -10.86 6.10
C PRO A 102 -16.45 -11.49 4.95
N HIS A 103 -16.15 -12.78 5.07
CA HIS A 103 -15.41 -13.49 4.03
C HIS A 103 -16.08 -13.34 2.65
N GLY A 104 -15.27 -13.03 1.64
CA GLY A 104 -15.74 -12.81 0.27
C GLY A 104 -16.23 -11.38 -0.03
N MET A 105 -16.31 -10.50 0.97
CA MET A 105 -16.60 -9.08 0.77
C MET A 105 -15.31 -8.25 0.66
N PRO A 106 -15.31 -7.15 -0.11
CA PRO A 106 -14.15 -6.25 -0.19
C PRO A 106 -13.93 -5.52 1.15
N VAL A 107 -12.66 -5.41 1.55
CA VAL A 107 -12.28 -4.67 2.76
C VAL A 107 -12.36 -3.18 2.47
N THR A 108 -13.12 -2.44 3.29
CA THR A 108 -13.20 -0.98 3.22
C THR A 108 -12.92 -0.38 4.60
N LEU A 109 -12.28 0.78 4.64
CA LEU A 109 -11.94 1.44 5.91
C LEU A 109 -13.18 1.78 6.76
N SER A 110 -14.34 1.96 6.13
CA SER A 110 -15.62 2.16 6.84
C SER A 110 -16.01 0.98 7.74
N SER A 111 -15.59 -0.24 7.40
CA SER A 111 -15.80 -1.44 8.21
C SER A 111 -15.08 -1.37 9.57
N ALA A 112 -14.06 -0.53 9.72
CA ALA A 112 -13.38 -0.31 11.01
C ALA A 112 -14.31 0.31 12.05
N VAL A 113 -15.21 1.19 11.59
CA VAL A 113 -16.15 1.95 12.43
C VAL A 113 -17.48 1.19 12.59
N CYS A 114 -17.77 0.27 11.68
CA CYS A 114 -19.03 -0.46 11.62
C CYS A 114 -18.81 -1.98 11.49
N PRO A 115 -18.61 -2.70 12.61
CA PRO A 115 -18.51 -4.17 12.61
C PRO A 115 -19.81 -4.85 12.15
N PRO A 116 -19.76 -6.12 11.68
CA PRO A 116 -20.94 -6.80 11.17
C PRO A 116 -21.95 -7.14 12.29
N ALA A 117 -23.25 -7.11 11.93
CA ALA A 117 -24.46 -7.37 12.72
C ALA A 117 -24.48 -6.86 14.18
N HIS A 118 -24.93 -5.61 14.33
CA HIS A 118 -25.46 -4.97 15.53
C HIS A 118 -26.63 -4.05 15.09
N ASP A 119 -27.57 -3.71 15.98
CA ASP A 119 -28.90 -3.18 15.61
C ASP A 119 -28.93 -1.72 15.09
N HIS A 120 -28.48 -1.46 13.85
CA HIS A 120 -28.72 -0.21 13.10
C HIS A 120 -28.92 -0.50 11.59
N HIS A 121 -29.70 0.31 10.86
CA HIS A 121 -30.06 0.06 9.46
C HIS A 121 -28.98 0.57 8.48
N HIS A 122 -28.41 -0.32 7.65
CA HIS A 122 -27.52 0.07 6.55
C HIS A 122 -28.21 -0.05 5.18
N PRO A 123 -28.11 0.96 4.30
CA PRO A 123 -28.52 0.82 2.91
C PRO A 123 -27.56 -0.15 2.20
N VAL A 124 -28.08 -1.30 1.82
CA VAL A 124 -27.35 -2.34 1.09
C VAL A 124 -27.16 -1.89 -0.37
N LEU A 125 -25.99 -1.35 -0.71
CA LEU A 125 -25.62 -1.05 -2.11
C LEU A 125 -25.06 -2.32 -2.78
N ARG A 126 -25.94 -3.17 -3.30
CA ARG A 126 -25.55 -4.28 -4.21
C ARG A 126 -25.45 -3.76 -5.64
N VAL A 127 -24.36 -3.07 -5.96
CA VAL A 127 -23.98 -2.80 -7.35
C VAL A 127 -22.85 -3.76 -7.74
N PRO A 128 -22.94 -4.48 -8.87
CA PRO A 128 -21.81 -5.22 -9.41
C PRO A 128 -20.63 -4.26 -9.58
N VAL A 129 -19.44 -4.65 -9.12
CA VAL A 129 -18.20 -3.94 -9.45
C VAL A 129 -17.98 -4.13 -10.94
N ALA A 130 -18.26 -3.09 -11.73
CA ALA A 130 -17.95 -3.07 -13.14
C ALA A 130 -16.43 -3.03 -13.30
N VAL A 131 -15.84 -4.11 -13.81
CA VAL A 131 -14.46 -4.08 -14.31
C VAL A 131 -14.44 -3.22 -15.58
N SER A 132 -13.58 -2.21 -15.62
CA SER A 132 -13.39 -1.39 -16.83
C SER A 132 -12.80 -2.27 -17.94
N PRO A 133 -13.39 -2.33 -19.14
CA PRO A 133 -12.79 -3.03 -20.26
C PRO A 133 -11.53 -2.27 -20.71
N ALA A 134 -10.45 -3.01 -20.97
CA ALA A 134 -9.24 -2.46 -21.56
C ALA A 134 -9.54 -2.00 -23.01
N VAL A 135 -9.37 -0.71 -23.27
CA VAL A 135 -9.50 -0.16 -24.64
C VAL A 135 -8.16 -0.35 -25.35
N ALA A 136 -8.08 -1.37 -26.21
CA ALA A 136 -6.99 -1.48 -27.17
C ALA A 136 -7.22 -0.46 -28.29
N ARG A 137 -6.46 0.63 -28.30
CA ARG A 137 -6.36 1.51 -29.47
C ARG A 137 -5.53 0.79 -30.53
N ALA A 138 -6.19 0.32 -31.59
CA ALA A 138 -5.51 0.02 -32.85
C ALA A 138 -5.04 1.35 -33.47
N ASN A 139 -3.75 1.47 -33.72
CA ASN A 139 -3.17 2.58 -34.48
C ASN A 139 -3.22 2.21 -35.98
N PRO A 140 -3.46 3.16 -36.90
CA PRO A 140 -3.65 2.88 -38.32
C PRO A 140 -2.36 2.45 -39.04
#